data_AF-A0A7X4FL89-F1
#
_entry.id   AF-A0A7X4FL89-F1
#
_cell.length_a   1.000
_cell.length_b   1.000
_cell.length_c   1.000
_cell.angle_alpha   90.00
_cell.angle_beta   90.00
_cell.angle_gamma   90.00
#
_symmetry.space_group_name_H-M   'P 1'
#
loop_
_entity.id
_entity.type
_entity.pdbx_description
1 polymer ?
#
loop_
_entity_poly.entity_id
_entity_poly.type
_entity_poly.pdbx_seq_one_letter_code
_entity_poly.pdbx_strand_id
1 'polypeptide(L)'
;MMGLRSHTDFISMYLINMALRLCLLVVFVIDLRYSICFAVGPDSTGVQPVVSGFVDSTAVDPAMADPLRPGHDPSTILEITDPSQPPAHWVTPAGDSTSVLDTFDYPQFLNSYPDKIWQGISGWRYSKTKKEDVYYRILREVDNHYLSAKTKGGAVNFGREAKVTYRGREIKASLRLFQKLRWRWRVHDLPEGSDETDDDKNDSAAAVRLVFGRTKTLKYIWSETLPKGTVIKKGRLGVQYIIVLRNGAKDAKKWVWEEVNAYQDYRRLFGGDPRPVDYLGLLTDSNNTETVVAADYDDITFIIPRPTVEKNPGNTE
;
A
#
# COMPACT_ATOMS: atom_id res chain seq x y z
N MET A 1 43.98 44.68 38.63
CA MET A 1 43.42 43.32 38.76
C MET A 1 43.05 42.86 37.36
N MET A 2 43.75 41.90 36.76
CA MET A 2 43.51 40.44 36.88
C MET A 2 42.07 40.04 36.49
N GLY A 3 41.86 39.16 35.49
CA GLY A 3 42.88 38.45 34.71
C GLY A 3 42.37 37.75 33.45
N LEU A 4 43.31 37.16 32.72
CA LEU A 4 43.07 36.40 31.50
C LEU A 4 42.28 35.11 31.80
N ARG A 5 41.37 34.72 30.90
CA ARG A 5 40.99 33.31 30.70
C ARG A 5 41.70 32.76 29.45
N SER A 6 41.88 31.45 29.46
CA SER A 6 43.02 30.75 28.86
C SER A 6 42.91 30.42 27.36
N HIS A 7 44.07 30.35 26.71
CA HIS A 7 44.26 29.92 25.31
C HIS A 7 43.85 28.46 24.97
N THR A 8 43.39 27.68 25.95
CA THR A 8 43.13 26.23 25.83
C THR A 8 41.90 25.88 24.99
N ASP A 9 40.86 26.72 24.99
CA ASP A 9 39.58 26.37 24.36
C ASP A 9 39.63 26.36 22.82
N PHE A 10 40.48 27.19 22.22
CA PHE A 10 40.66 27.25 20.77
C PHE A 10 41.40 26.03 20.19
N ILE A 11 42.32 25.43 20.94
CA ILE A 11 43.11 24.27 20.50
C ILE A 11 42.23 23.01 20.49
N SER A 12 41.35 22.86 21.50
CA SER A 12 40.40 21.74 21.60
C SER A 12 39.45 21.67 20.39
N MET A 13 38.87 22.81 20.00
CA MET A 13 37.92 22.87 18.88
C MET A 13 38.57 22.62 17.50
N TYR A 14 39.87 22.91 17.34
CA TYR A 14 40.61 22.64 16.11
C TYR A 14 40.97 21.15 15.97
N LEU A 15 41.39 20.50 17.06
CA LEU A 15 41.72 19.07 17.07
C LEU A 15 40.51 18.17 16.79
N ILE A 16 39.32 18.53 17.33
CA ILE A 16 38.08 17.78 17.08
C ILE A 16 37.67 17.86 15.59
N ASN A 17 37.78 19.03 14.95
CA ASN A 17 37.51 19.19 13.52
C ASN A 17 38.50 18.42 12.63
N MET A 18 39.77 18.34 13.05
CA MET A 18 40.79 17.58 12.31
C MET A 18 40.56 16.06 12.43
N ALA A 19 40.11 15.57 13.58
CA ALA A 19 39.74 14.16 13.79
C ALA A 19 38.53 13.74 12.94
N LEU A 20 37.49 14.58 12.83
CA LEU A 20 36.34 14.30 11.95
C LEU A 20 36.75 14.24 10.47
N ARG A 21 37.67 15.10 10.03
CA ARG A 21 38.17 15.08 8.64
C ARG A 21 39.05 13.85 8.35
N LEU A 22 39.83 13.35 9.31
CA LEU A 22 40.56 12.09 9.15
C LEU A 22 39.65 10.87 9.06
N CYS A 23 38.58 10.79 9.88
CA CYS A 23 37.62 9.68 9.82
C CYS A 23 36.93 9.58 8.44
N LEU A 24 36.55 10.72 7.85
CA LEU A 24 35.96 10.75 6.50
C LEU A 24 36.93 10.29 5.40
N LEU A 25 38.25 10.50 5.57
CA LEU A 25 39.24 10.06 4.60
C LEU A 25 39.52 8.55 4.67
N VAL A 26 39.50 7.96 5.87
CA VAL A 26 39.75 6.51 6.07
C VAL A 26 38.62 5.65 5.46
N VAL A 27 37.36 6.09 5.58
CA VAL A 27 36.22 5.38 4.94
C VAL A 27 36.36 5.34 3.42
N PHE A 28 36.85 6.43 2.80
CA PHE A 28 37.04 6.51 1.34
C PHE A 28 38.18 5.63 0.79
N VAL A 29 39.12 5.20 1.64
CA VAL A 29 40.26 4.34 1.25
C VAL A 29 39.93 2.84 1.38
N ILE A 30 38.93 2.49 2.18
CA ILE A 30 38.48 1.09 2.36
C ILE A 30 37.64 0.65 1.14
N ASP A 31 36.79 1.53 0.62
CA ASP A 31 35.88 1.22 -0.50
C ASP A 31 36.61 1.03 -1.86
N LEU A 32 37.87 1.48 -1.96
CA LEU A 32 38.67 1.36 -3.19
C LEU A 32 39.51 0.08 -3.30
N ARG A 33 39.38 -0.86 -2.34
CA ARG A 33 40.17 -2.12 -2.33
C ARG A 33 39.38 -3.41 -2.60
N TYR A 34 38.08 -3.33 -2.86
CA TYR A 34 37.23 -4.46 -3.26
C TYR A 34 36.77 -4.40 -4.73
N SER A 35 37.70 -4.08 -5.63
CA SER A 35 37.55 -4.28 -7.08
C SER A 35 38.91 -4.29 -7.77
N ILE A 36 39.45 -5.48 -8.07
CA ILE A 36 40.49 -5.80 -9.07
C ILE A 36 40.81 -7.32 -8.99
N CYS A 37 41.13 -7.95 -10.13
CA CYS A 37 41.48 -9.39 -10.36
C CYS A 37 40.32 -10.41 -10.21
N PHE A 38 40.08 -11.41 -11.08
CA PHE A 38 40.61 -11.87 -12.40
C PHE A 38 39.48 -12.70 -13.12
N ALA A 39 39.59 -13.22 -14.35
CA ALA A 39 39.93 -12.65 -15.67
C ALA A 39 39.83 -13.73 -16.80
N VAL A 40 39.43 -13.33 -18.03
CA VAL A 40 39.57 -14.06 -19.33
C VAL A 40 38.71 -15.32 -19.57
N GLY A 41 38.20 -15.48 -20.81
CA GLY A 41 37.41 -16.62 -21.32
C GLY A 41 38.24 -17.78 -21.90
N PRO A 42 37.61 -18.72 -22.64
CA PRO A 42 37.53 -18.54 -24.10
C PRO A 42 36.25 -19.07 -24.78
N ASP A 43 36.15 -18.84 -26.10
CA ASP A 43 35.09 -19.34 -27.00
C ASP A 43 35.01 -20.87 -27.10
N SER A 44 33.82 -21.42 -27.41
CA SER A 44 33.62 -22.26 -28.61
C SER A 44 32.18 -22.74 -28.85
N THR A 45 31.70 -22.46 -30.07
CA THR A 45 30.84 -23.32 -30.94
C THR A 45 29.65 -24.11 -30.37
N GLY A 46 28.44 -23.68 -30.76
CA GLY A 46 27.52 -24.51 -31.56
C GLY A 46 26.38 -25.25 -30.85
N VAL A 47 25.14 -25.01 -31.32
CA VAL A 47 24.10 -25.99 -31.69
C VAL A 47 22.97 -25.24 -32.43
N GLN A 48 22.32 -25.92 -33.38
CA GLN A 48 21.29 -25.39 -34.31
C GLN A 48 19.86 -25.45 -33.71
N PRO A 49 18.83 -24.81 -34.31
CA PRO A 49 17.60 -24.47 -33.59
C PRO A 49 16.60 -25.62 -33.46
N VAL A 50 15.82 -25.59 -32.37
CA VAL A 50 14.66 -26.47 -32.17
C VAL A 50 13.43 -25.84 -32.80
N VAL A 51 12.86 -26.54 -33.78
CA VAL A 51 11.56 -26.24 -34.38
C VAL A 51 10.46 -26.48 -33.33
N SER A 52 9.61 -25.48 -33.09
CA SER A 52 8.30 -25.70 -32.44
C SER A 52 7.21 -25.63 -33.51
N GLY A 53 6.33 -26.64 -33.51
CA GLY A 53 5.34 -26.82 -34.56
C GLY A 53 4.16 -25.85 -34.41
N PHE A 54 3.61 -25.44 -35.56
CA PHE A 54 2.24 -24.94 -35.62
C PHE A 54 1.28 -26.02 -35.11
N VAL A 55 0.37 -25.64 -34.21
CA VAL A 55 -0.84 -26.42 -33.90
C VAL A 55 -2.03 -25.60 -34.38
N ASP A 56 -2.76 -26.16 -35.34
CA ASP A 56 -4.01 -25.61 -35.84
C ASP A 56 -5.10 -25.76 -34.78
N SER A 57 -5.84 -24.68 -34.50
CA SER A 57 -6.86 -24.60 -33.45
C SER A 57 -8.25 -24.55 -34.07
N THR A 58 -8.65 -25.62 -34.75
CA THR A 58 -9.98 -25.76 -35.38
C THR A 58 -10.66 -27.09 -35.04
N ALA A 59 -10.87 -27.35 -33.74
CA ALA A 59 -11.74 -28.41 -33.27
C ALA A 59 -12.51 -27.98 -32.00
N VAL A 60 -13.80 -27.65 -32.16
CA VAL A 60 -14.75 -27.51 -31.04
C VAL A 60 -15.51 -28.83 -30.93
N ASP A 61 -15.43 -29.50 -29.78
CA ASP A 61 -16.08 -30.78 -29.53
C ASP A 61 -17.58 -30.59 -29.21
N PRO A 62 -18.52 -31.07 -30.05
CA PRO A 62 -19.95 -30.80 -29.90
C PRO A 62 -20.65 -31.85 -29.01
N ALA A 63 -20.26 -31.92 -27.74
CA ALA A 63 -20.76 -32.95 -26.81
C ALA A 63 -21.13 -32.42 -25.40
N MET A 64 -21.70 -31.21 -25.30
CA MET A 64 -22.31 -30.68 -24.06
C MET A 64 -23.68 -30.05 -24.32
N ALA A 65 -24.63 -30.88 -24.75
CA ALA A 65 -26.05 -30.56 -24.82
C ALA A 65 -26.87 -31.68 -24.16
N ASP A 66 -27.12 -31.55 -22.85
CA ASP A 66 -28.06 -32.38 -22.11
C ASP A 66 -28.95 -31.49 -21.23
N PRO A 67 -30.24 -31.27 -21.61
CA PRO A 67 -31.17 -30.48 -20.81
C PRO A 67 -31.95 -31.36 -19.82
N LEU A 68 -32.24 -30.79 -18.64
CA LEU A 68 -33.15 -31.30 -17.60
C LEU A 68 -32.56 -32.35 -16.63
N ARG A 69 -31.86 -31.86 -15.60
CA ARG A 69 -31.68 -32.59 -14.34
C ARG A 69 -32.59 -31.96 -13.25
N PRO A 70 -33.69 -32.61 -12.82
CA PRO A 70 -34.57 -32.05 -11.80
C PRO A 70 -33.97 -32.24 -10.40
N GLY A 71 -33.90 -31.16 -9.60
CA GLY A 71 -33.40 -31.24 -8.22
C GLY A 71 -32.67 -30.01 -7.67
N HIS A 72 -32.84 -28.81 -8.24
CA HIS A 72 -32.42 -27.57 -7.59
C HIS A 72 -33.61 -26.88 -6.94
N ASP A 73 -33.48 -26.66 -5.64
CA ASP A 73 -34.34 -25.79 -4.86
C ASP A 73 -34.14 -24.33 -5.33
N PRO A 74 -35.19 -23.63 -5.80
CA PRO A 74 -35.07 -22.27 -6.31
C PRO A 74 -34.71 -21.23 -5.24
N SER A 75 -34.64 -21.61 -3.95
CA SER A 75 -34.19 -20.72 -2.87
C SER A 75 -32.68 -20.61 -2.71
N THR A 76 -31.89 -21.51 -3.33
CA THR A 76 -30.42 -21.35 -3.37
C THR A 76 -29.99 -20.55 -4.60
N ILE A 77 -30.35 -19.26 -4.62
CA ILE A 77 -29.58 -18.29 -5.39
C ILE A 77 -28.23 -18.18 -4.68
N LEU A 78 -27.22 -18.87 -5.22
CA LEU A 78 -25.84 -18.45 -5.01
C LEU A 78 -25.75 -17.04 -5.61
N GLU A 79 -25.83 -16.02 -4.76
CA GLU A 79 -25.36 -14.69 -5.14
C GLU A 79 -23.88 -14.84 -5.51
N ILE A 80 -23.63 -14.99 -6.80
CA ILE A 80 -22.33 -14.69 -7.39
C ILE A 80 -22.23 -13.16 -7.30
N THR A 81 -21.94 -12.67 -6.10
CA THR A 81 -21.62 -11.27 -5.88
C THR A 81 -20.40 -11.00 -6.71
N ASP A 82 -20.56 -10.26 -7.81
CA ASP A 82 -19.45 -9.73 -8.56
C ASP A 82 -18.51 -9.03 -7.57
N PRO A 83 -17.25 -9.48 -7.40
CA PRO A 83 -16.33 -8.88 -6.45
C PRO A 83 -16.01 -7.41 -6.77
N SER A 84 -16.40 -6.90 -7.95
CA SER A 84 -16.38 -5.47 -8.30
C SER A 84 -17.35 -4.61 -7.48
N GLN A 85 -18.40 -5.21 -6.90
CA GLN A 85 -19.39 -4.48 -6.13
C GLN A 85 -19.16 -4.63 -4.62
N PRO A 86 -19.25 -3.54 -3.83
CA PRO A 86 -19.33 -3.62 -2.38
C PRO A 86 -20.49 -4.53 -1.94
N PRO A 87 -20.38 -5.23 -0.80
CA PRO A 87 -21.47 -6.07 -0.28
C PRO A 87 -22.79 -5.29 -0.20
N ALA A 88 -23.95 -5.95 -0.35
CA ALA A 88 -25.25 -5.27 -0.40
C ALA A 88 -25.55 -4.37 0.83
N HIS A 89 -25.05 -4.73 2.02
CA HIS A 89 -25.17 -3.92 3.23
C HIS A 89 -24.25 -2.67 3.26
N TRP A 90 -23.40 -2.51 2.24
CA TRP A 90 -22.49 -1.38 2.01
C TRP A 90 -22.90 -0.56 0.78
N VAL A 91 -24.11 -0.75 0.24
CA VAL A 91 -24.69 0.17 -0.74
C VAL A 91 -24.55 1.60 -0.22
N THR A 92 -23.87 2.46 -1.00
CA THR A 92 -23.69 3.87 -0.66
C THR A 92 -25.06 4.53 -0.55
N PRO A 93 -25.48 5.02 0.63
CA PRO A 93 -26.84 5.52 0.83
C PRO A 93 -27.21 6.61 -0.17
N ALA A 94 -28.48 6.64 -0.59
CA ALA A 94 -28.97 7.67 -1.49
C ALA A 94 -28.69 9.07 -0.91
N GLY A 95 -27.83 9.85 -1.57
CA GLY A 95 -27.41 11.19 -1.15
C GLY A 95 -26.07 11.29 -0.42
N ASP A 96 -25.40 10.18 -0.12
CA ASP A 96 -23.94 10.17 0.00
C ASP A 96 -23.34 10.46 -1.39
N SER A 97 -22.11 10.98 -1.46
CA SER A 97 -21.41 11.24 -2.73
C SER A 97 -20.04 10.58 -2.76
N THR A 98 -19.75 9.83 -3.82
CA THR A 98 -18.46 9.17 -4.03
C THR A 98 -17.52 10.04 -4.86
N SER A 99 -16.23 9.99 -4.57
CA SER A 99 -15.17 10.30 -5.53
C SER A 99 -14.17 9.15 -5.52
N VAL A 100 -14.10 8.44 -6.64
CA VAL A 100 -13.04 7.49 -6.93
C VAL A 100 -11.70 8.24 -6.97
N LEU A 101 -10.68 7.69 -6.30
CA LEU A 101 -9.28 8.07 -6.48
C LEU A 101 -8.64 7.22 -7.57
N ASP A 102 -8.90 5.91 -7.54
CA ASP A 102 -8.35 4.94 -8.48
C ASP A 102 -9.15 3.62 -8.52
N THR A 103 -9.31 3.05 -9.71
CA THR A 103 -9.80 1.67 -9.97
C THR A 103 -8.74 0.83 -10.69
N PHE A 104 -7.51 1.34 -10.81
CA PHE A 104 -6.38 0.70 -11.49
C PHE A 104 -6.65 0.21 -12.93
N ASP A 105 -7.71 0.72 -13.59
CA ASP A 105 -8.05 0.39 -14.96
C ASP A 105 -7.09 1.05 -15.95
N TYR A 106 -5.94 0.39 -16.08
CA TYR A 106 -4.77 0.85 -16.79
C TYR A 106 -4.24 -0.26 -17.73
N PRO A 107 -5.01 -0.69 -18.74
CA PRO A 107 -4.62 -1.77 -19.66
C PRO A 107 -3.26 -1.53 -20.34
N GLN A 108 -2.92 -0.26 -20.62
CA GLN A 108 -1.63 0.16 -21.18
C GLN A 108 -0.44 -0.01 -20.21
N PHE A 109 -0.68 -0.32 -18.94
CA PHE A 109 0.33 -0.58 -17.91
C PHE A 109 0.30 -2.04 -17.43
N LEU A 110 -0.36 -2.96 -18.13
CA LEU A 110 -0.39 -4.39 -17.79
C LEU A 110 1.05 -4.94 -17.62
N ASN A 111 1.29 -5.68 -16.53
CA ASN A 111 2.61 -6.17 -16.11
C ASN A 111 3.65 -5.06 -15.82
N SER A 112 3.20 -3.83 -15.59
CA SER A 112 3.98 -2.66 -15.17
C SER A 112 3.15 -1.84 -14.17
N TYR A 113 3.55 -0.62 -13.81
CA TYR A 113 2.76 0.27 -12.94
C TYR A 113 2.63 1.67 -13.55
N PRO A 114 1.54 2.42 -13.24
CA PRO A 114 1.29 3.75 -13.78
C PRO A 114 2.23 4.81 -13.16
N ASP A 115 3.50 4.79 -13.55
CA ASP A 115 4.65 5.47 -12.90
C ASP A 115 4.61 7.01 -12.85
N LYS A 116 3.70 7.61 -13.63
CA LYS A 116 3.37 9.05 -13.63
C LYS A 116 2.31 9.41 -12.60
N ILE A 117 1.45 8.46 -12.24
CA ILE A 117 0.32 8.63 -11.31
C ILE A 117 0.72 8.13 -9.92
N TRP A 118 1.24 6.91 -9.85
CA TRP A 118 1.71 6.26 -8.64
C TRP A 118 3.23 6.12 -8.62
N GLN A 119 3.84 6.30 -7.46
CA GLN A 119 5.29 6.29 -7.31
C GLN A 119 5.71 5.49 -6.07
N GLY A 120 6.76 4.70 -6.21
CA GLY A 120 7.48 4.15 -5.07
C GLY A 120 8.30 5.23 -4.37
N ILE A 121 8.15 5.33 -3.05
CA ILE A 121 8.91 6.20 -2.16
C ILE A 121 9.67 5.34 -1.15
N SER A 122 10.98 5.54 -1.04
CA SER A 122 11.85 4.80 -0.13
C SER A 122 12.42 5.70 0.98
N GLY A 123 12.49 5.14 2.18
CA GLY A 123 13.18 5.71 3.34
C GLY A 123 12.63 7.02 3.91
N TRP A 124 13.27 7.48 4.98
CA TRP A 124 12.91 8.69 5.73
C TRP A 124 13.03 10.02 4.96
N ARG A 125 13.70 10.02 3.81
CA ARG A 125 13.96 11.24 3.00
C ARG A 125 12.90 11.50 1.93
N TYR A 126 11.87 10.65 1.80
CA TYR A 126 10.88 10.72 0.72
C TYR A 126 11.52 10.69 -0.68
N SER A 127 12.64 9.96 -0.83
CA SER A 127 13.30 9.76 -2.12
C SER A 127 12.48 8.82 -3.00
N LYS A 128 12.43 9.09 -4.30
CA LYS A 128 11.82 8.17 -5.28
C LYS A 128 12.62 6.87 -5.31
N THR A 129 11.91 5.76 -5.17
CA THR A 129 12.46 4.40 -5.36
C THR A 129 12.85 4.20 -6.82
N LYS A 130 13.93 3.46 -7.11
CA LYS A 130 14.29 3.13 -8.50
C LYS A 130 13.17 2.28 -9.11
N LYS A 131 12.93 2.36 -10.43
CA LYS A 131 11.77 1.68 -11.02
C LYS A 131 11.87 0.16 -10.91
N GLU A 132 13.09 -0.34 -10.99
CA GLU A 132 13.46 -1.75 -10.89
C GLU A 132 13.11 -2.35 -9.51
N ASP A 133 13.24 -1.55 -8.44
CA ASP A 133 12.93 -1.96 -7.06
C ASP A 133 11.41 -1.90 -6.74
N VAL A 134 10.59 -1.27 -7.59
CA VAL A 134 9.14 -1.22 -7.42
C VAL A 134 8.53 -2.52 -7.93
N TYR A 135 7.89 -3.28 -7.04
CA TYR A 135 7.28 -4.60 -7.33
C TYR A 135 5.75 -4.56 -7.53
N TYR A 136 5.14 -3.38 -7.58
CA TYR A 136 3.71 -3.22 -7.85
C TYR A 136 3.42 -3.34 -9.36
N ARG A 137 2.37 -4.05 -9.75
CA ARG A 137 2.02 -4.34 -11.15
C ARG A 137 0.51 -4.26 -11.37
N ILE A 138 0.08 -3.67 -12.49
CA ILE A 138 -1.29 -3.82 -12.98
C ILE A 138 -1.41 -5.22 -13.56
N LEU A 139 -2.29 -6.04 -12.99
CA LEU A 139 -2.67 -7.35 -13.50
C LEU A 139 -4.12 -7.32 -13.99
N ARG A 140 -4.55 -8.39 -14.64
CA ARG A 140 -5.91 -8.56 -15.16
C ARG A 140 -6.53 -9.87 -14.67
N GLU A 141 -7.76 -9.79 -14.22
CA GLU A 141 -8.75 -10.87 -14.20
C GLU A 141 -9.83 -10.58 -15.25
N VAL A 142 -10.67 -11.57 -15.57
CA VAL A 142 -11.59 -11.61 -16.74
C VAL A 142 -11.95 -10.22 -17.29
N ASP A 143 -12.70 -9.42 -16.52
CA ASP A 143 -13.14 -8.06 -16.89
C ASP A 143 -12.67 -6.97 -15.90
N ASN A 144 -11.59 -7.21 -15.14
CA ASN A 144 -11.08 -6.28 -14.12
C ASN A 144 -9.55 -6.15 -14.17
N HIS A 145 -9.04 -4.91 -14.22
CA HIS A 145 -7.63 -4.64 -13.91
C HIS A 145 -7.49 -4.26 -12.44
N TYR A 146 -6.39 -4.65 -11.81
CA TYR A 146 -6.12 -4.35 -10.40
C TYR A 146 -4.63 -4.16 -10.14
N LEU A 147 -4.29 -3.49 -9.05
CA LEU A 147 -2.90 -3.35 -8.63
C LEU A 147 -2.50 -4.53 -7.74
N SER A 148 -1.58 -5.37 -8.21
CA SER A 148 -0.95 -6.45 -7.45
C SER A 148 0.43 -6.06 -6.93
N ALA A 149 0.84 -6.63 -5.81
CA ALA A 149 2.18 -6.53 -5.25
C ALA A 149 2.64 -7.89 -4.76
N LYS A 150 3.86 -8.30 -5.09
CA LYS A 150 4.51 -9.49 -4.52
C LYS A 150 5.98 -9.20 -4.23
N THR A 151 6.44 -9.55 -3.04
CA THR A 151 7.79 -9.21 -2.56
C THR A 151 8.32 -10.26 -1.57
N LYS A 152 9.64 -10.23 -1.33
CA LYS A 152 10.33 -10.95 -0.27
C LYS A 152 11.50 -10.08 0.20
N GLY A 153 11.55 -9.72 1.48
CA GLY A 153 12.58 -8.80 2.02
C GLY A 153 12.41 -7.33 1.62
N GLY A 154 11.33 -6.96 0.93
CA GLY A 154 11.13 -5.63 0.36
C GLY A 154 9.95 -4.86 0.96
N ALA A 155 10.10 -3.54 1.08
CA ALA A 155 9.04 -2.61 1.48
C ALA A 155 9.12 -1.29 0.71
N VAL A 156 8.21 -1.10 -0.24
CA VAL A 156 8.09 0.12 -1.06
C VAL A 156 6.78 0.84 -0.72
N ASN A 157 6.90 2.09 -0.27
CA ASN A 157 5.75 2.95 -0.04
C ASN A 157 5.21 3.41 -1.39
N PHE A 158 4.18 2.75 -1.90
CA PHE A 158 3.67 3.01 -3.24
C PHE A 158 2.43 3.90 -3.16
N GLY A 159 2.46 5.11 -3.71
CA GLY A 159 1.38 6.07 -3.48
C GLY A 159 1.28 7.21 -4.47
N ARG A 160 0.29 8.07 -4.24
CA ARG A 160 0.01 9.27 -5.02
C ARG A 160 -0.54 10.39 -4.13
N GLU A 161 -0.51 11.63 -4.62
CA GLU A 161 -1.24 12.73 -3.96
C GLU A 161 -2.72 12.37 -3.84
N ALA A 162 -3.31 12.59 -2.66
CA ALA A 162 -4.72 12.28 -2.38
C ALA A 162 -5.64 13.36 -2.98
N LYS A 163 -5.68 13.44 -4.30
CA LYS A 163 -6.48 14.39 -5.08
C LYS A 163 -7.71 13.72 -5.67
N VAL A 164 -8.85 14.37 -5.50
CA VAL A 164 -10.19 13.85 -5.82
C VAL A 164 -11.00 14.89 -6.58
N THR A 165 -11.92 14.44 -7.43
CA THR A 165 -12.78 15.34 -8.21
C THR A 165 -14.01 15.72 -7.39
N TYR A 166 -14.18 17.00 -7.11
CA TYR A 166 -15.35 17.54 -6.43
C TYR A 166 -15.93 18.71 -7.21
N ARG A 167 -17.21 18.61 -7.60
CA ARG A 167 -17.94 19.65 -8.37
C ARG A 167 -17.15 20.13 -9.61
N GLY A 168 -16.59 19.18 -10.36
CA GLY A 168 -15.84 19.46 -11.59
C GLY A 168 -14.44 20.05 -11.39
N ARG A 169 -13.86 19.98 -10.18
CA ARG A 169 -12.51 20.45 -9.87
C ARG A 169 -11.71 19.40 -9.11
N GLU A 170 -10.42 19.28 -9.42
CA GLU A 170 -9.49 18.49 -8.61
C GLU A 170 -9.14 19.24 -7.32
N ILE A 171 -9.31 18.60 -6.17
CA ILE A 171 -8.94 19.13 -4.85
C ILE A 171 -8.24 18.05 -4.01
N LYS A 172 -7.40 18.45 -3.04
CA LYS A 172 -6.93 17.52 -2.01
C LYS A 172 -8.10 17.02 -1.17
N ALA A 173 -8.16 15.71 -0.90
CA ALA A 173 -9.20 15.10 -0.09
C ALA A 173 -9.15 15.66 1.34
N SER A 174 -10.20 16.38 1.73
CA SER A 174 -10.39 16.86 3.10
C SER A 174 -11.31 15.90 3.84
N LEU A 175 -10.83 15.26 4.91
CA LEU A 175 -11.64 14.34 5.70
C LEU A 175 -12.82 15.02 6.42
N ARG A 176 -12.84 16.35 6.54
CA ARG A 176 -14.03 17.09 7.04
C ARG A 176 -15.22 16.99 6.05
N LEU A 177 -14.94 16.69 4.78
CA LEU A 177 -15.91 16.52 3.70
C LEU A 177 -16.01 15.03 3.33
N PHE A 178 -14.90 14.44 2.90
CA PHE A 178 -14.77 13.03 2.55
C PHE A 178 -14.46 12.20 3.82
N GLN A 179 -15.44 12.07 4.70
CA GLN A 179 -15.23 11.48 6.03
C GLN A 179 -14.86 10.00 5.98
N LYS A 180 -15.34 9.30 4.96
CA LYS A 180 -15.20 7.85 4.76
C LYS A 180 -14.22 7.54 3.63
N LEU A 181 -13.50 6.43 3.78
CA LEU A 181 -12.66 5.83 2.74
C LEU A 181 -13.11 4.37 2.57
N ARG A 182 -13.30 3.95 1.32
CA ARG A 182 -13.66 2.58 0.93
C ARG A 182 -12.66 2.07 -0.11
N TRP A 183 -12.33 0.78 -0.06
CA TRP A 183 -11.51 0.08 -1.07
C TRP A 183 -11.79 -1.43 -0.99
N ARG A 184 -11.26 -2.21 -1.93
CA ARG A 184 -11.10 -3.67 -1.76
C ARG A 184 -9.63 -4.07 -1.84
N TRP A 185 -9.32 -5.19 -1.20
CA TRP A 185 -8.01 -5.84 -1.27
C TRP A 185 -8.15 -7.35 -1.26
N ARG A 186 -7.09 -8.05 -1.66
CA ARG A 186 -6.98 -9.52 -1.58
C ARG A 186 -5.57 -9.89 -1.15
N VAL A 187 -5.43 -10.53 0.01
CA VAL A 187 -4.14 -11.05 0.47
C VAL A 187 -3.97 -12.49 0.00
N HIS A 188 -2.85 -12.82 -0.64
CA HIS A 188 -2.51 -14.19 -1.07
C HIS A 188 -1.56 -14.88 -0.10
N ASP A 189 -0.49 -14.17 0.27
CA ASP A 189 0.60 -14.61 1.14
C ASP A 189 0.74 -13.60 2.29
N LEU A 190 0.73 -14.08 3.55
CA LEU A 190 0.91 -13.28 4.77
C LEU A 190 2.39 -13.27 5.19
N PRO A 191 2.90 -12.19 5.82
CA PRO A 191 4.25 -12.19 6.38
C PRO A 191 4.33 -13.14 7.58
N GLU A 192 5.10 -14.23 7.45
CA GLU A 192 5.17 -15.28 8.48
C GLU A 192 5.91 -14.79 9.74
N GLY A 193 5.27 -14.94 10.89
CA GLY A 193 5.78 -14.49 12.19
C GLY A 193 5.71 -12.97 12.41
N SER A 194 4.87 -12.25 11.67
CA SER A 194 4.76 -10.79 11.80
C SER A 194 4.02 -10.35 13.06
N ASP A 195 4.44 -9.22 13.63
CA ASP A 195 3.80 -8.58 14.77
C ASP A 195 4.07 -7.09 14.66
N GLU A 196 3.06 -6.31 14.26
CA GLU A 196 3.22 -4.85 14.12
C GLU A 196 3.35 -4.10 15.45
N THR A 197 3.35 -4.77 16.61
CA THR A 197 3.75 -4.17 17.90
C THR A 197 5.26 -4.20 18.11
N ASP A 198 5.96 -5.19 17.52
CA ASP A 198 7.42 -5.30 17.46
C ASP A 198 7.94 -4.43 16.30
N ASP A 199 9.11 -3.79 16.45
CA ASP A 199 9.73 -3.01 15.37
C ASP A 199 10.56 -3.90 14.43
N ASP A 200 11.03 -5.05 14.93
CA ASP A 200 11.81 -6.02 14.13
C ASP A 200 10.91 -6.97 13.33
N LYS A 201 9.57 -6.93 13.52
CA LYS A 201 8.57 -7.80 12.84
C LYS A 201 7.42 -7.02 12.18
N ASN A 202 7.63 -5.73 11.93
CA ASN A 202 6.60 -4.75 11.53
C ASN A 202 6.15 -4.86 10.05
N ASP A 203 5.93 -6.06 9.54
CA ASP A 203 5.40 -6.32 8.19
C ASP A 203 3.89 -6.55 8.21
N SER A 204 3.18 -5.97 7.24
CA SER A 204 1.74 -6.18 7.02
C SER A 204 1.48 -6.69 5.61
N ALA A 205 0.54 -7.63 5.46
CA ALA A 205 0.29 -8.24 4.16
C ALA A 205 -0.29 -7.26 3.13
N ALA A 206 -1.19 -6.42 3.61
CA ALA A 206 -1.72 -5.28 2.86
C ALA A 206 -1.95 -4.10 3.80
N ALA A 207 -1.76 -2.88 3.27
CA ALA A 207 -2.03 -1.67 4.01
C ALA A 207 -2.48 -0.51 3.13
N VAL A 208 -3.41 0.30 3.64
CA VAL A 208 -3.82 1.59 3.07
C VAL A 208 -3.51 2.71 4.06
N ARG A 209 -2.88 3.78 3.58
CA ARG A 209 -2.38 4.88 4.42
C ARG A 209 -2.88 6.24 3.96
N LEU A 210 -3.24 7.05 4.94
CA LEU A 210 -3.51 8.48 4.77
C LEU A 210 -2.44 9.28 5.51
N VAL A 211 -1.69 10.11 4.79
CA VAL A 211 -0.60 10.93 5.34
C VAL A 211 -1.02 12.39 5.40
N PHE A 212 -0.77 13.03 6.55
CA PHE A 212 -1.16 14.41 6.86
C PHE A 212 0.09 15.22 7.25
N GLY A 213 0.52 16.11 6.36
CA GLY A 213 1.78 16.83 6.50
C GLY A 213 2.97 15.87 6.52
N ARG A 214 3.96 16.15 7.37
CA ARG A 214 5.18 15.33 7.51
C ARG A 214 5.18 14.40 8.72
N THR A 215 4.14 14.44 9.56
CA THR A 215 4.22 13.98 10.96
C THR A 215 3.01 13.19 11.46
N LYS A 216 1.96 12.99 10.67
CA LYS A 216 0.77 12.20 11.09
C LYS A 216 0.34 11.23 9.98
N THR A 217 0.15 9.96 10.35
CA THR A 217 -0.30 8.90 9.41
C THR A 217 -1.33 7.97 10.06
N LEU A 218 -2.38 7.62 9.34
CA LEU A 218 -3.22 6.44 9.63
C LEU A 218 -2.78 5.31 8.69
N LYS A 219 -2.45 4.10 9.21
CA LYS A 219 -2.15 2.86 8.45
C LYS A 219 -3.24 1.83 8.78
N TYR A 220 -4.17 1.58 7.88
CA TYR A 220 -5.13 0.48 7.99
C TYR A 220 -4.48 -0.78 7.43
N ILE A 221 -4.53 -1.91 8.16
CA ILE A 221 -3.76 -3.12 7.80
C ILE A 221 -4.56 -4.42 7.82
N TRP A 222 -4.06 -5.38 7.04
CA TRP A 222 -4.27 -6.81 7.23
C TRP A 222 -3.02 -7.39 7.89
N SER A 223 -3.12 -7.75 9.18
CA SER A 223 -2.03 -8.35 9.97
C SER A 223 -1.98 -9.87 9.77
N GLU A 224 -0.84 -10.52 10.02
CA GLU A 224 -0.84 -11.96 10.22
C GLU A 224 -1.50 -12.34 11.55
N THR A 225 -0.98 -11.80 12.65
CA THR A 225 -1.24 -12.29 14.01
C THR A 225 -2.20 -11.43 14.82
N LEU A 226 -2.15 -10.10 14.68
CA LEU A 226 -2.81 -9.18 15.60
C LEU A 226 -4.34 -9.15 15.42
N PRO A 227 -5.17 -9.17 16.48
CA PRO A 227 -6.63 -9.19 16.32
C PRO A 227 -7.20 -7.95 15.61
N LYS A 228 -8.23 -8.13 14.76
CA LYS A 228 -9.06 -7.04 14.25
C LYS A 228 -9.49 -6.07 15.37
N GLY A 229 -9.38 -4.77 15.11
CA GLY A 229 -9.69 -3.69 16.05
C GLY A 229 -8.48 -3.24 16.90
N THR A 230 -7.35 -3.96 16.85
CA THR A 230 -6.10 -3.55 17.50
C THR A 230 -5.63 -2.21 16.92
N VAL A 231 -5.20 -1.30 17.80
CA VAL A 231 -4.64 0.00 17.43
C VAL A 231 -3.27 0.17 18.07
N ILE A 232 -2.26 0.43 17.23
CA ILE A 232 -0.86 0.53 17.62
C ILE A 232 -0.39 1.95 17.33
N LYS A 233 0.30 2.58 18.29
CA LYS A 233 0.88 3.91 18.12
C LYS A 233 2.39 3.79 17.99
N LYS A 234 2.94 4.11 16.81
CA LYS A 234 4.39 4.19 16.58
C LYS A 234 4.82 5.62 16.30
N GLY A 235 6.06 5.98 16.61
CA GLY A 235 6.56 7.29 16.22
C GLY A 235 7.94 7.71 16.75
N ARG A 236 8.90 7.88 15.83
CA ARG A 236 10.24 8.42 16.12
C ARG A 236 10.48 9.85 15.57
N LEU A 237 9.94 10.18 14.39
CA LEU A 237 10.02 11.53 13.78
C LEU A 237 8.64 12.00 13.25
N GLY A 238 7.56 11.46 13.83
CA GLY A 238 6.17 11.62 13.44
C GLY A 238 5.34 10.57 14.17
N VAL A 239 4.01 10.69 14.20
CA VAL A 239 3.09 9.75 14.87
C VAL A 239 2.29 9.00 13.81
N GLN A 240 2.43 7.68 13.79
CA GLN A 240 1.61 6.77 13.01
C GLN A 240 0.68 6.00 13.95
N TYR A 241 -0.60 5.94 13.61
CA TYR A 241 -1.49 4.92 14.18
C TYR A 241 -1.74 3.83 13.15
N ILE A 242 -1.44 2.60 13.54
CA ILE A 242 -1.76 1.39 12.79
C ILE A 242 -3.08 0.85 13.33
N ILE A 243 -4.02 0.48 12.46
CA ILE A 243 -5.35 0.01 12.80
C ILE A 243 -5.59 -1.31 12.06
N VAL A 244 -5.77 -2.41 12.80
CA VAL A 244 -5.99 -3.73 12.22
C VAL A 244 -7.45 -3.86 11.76
N LEU A 245 -7.67 -3.98 10.46
CA LEU A 245 -9.00 -4.22 9.89
C LEU A 245 -9.29 -5.70 9.66
N ARG A 246 -8.25 -6.50 9.38
CA ARG A 246 -8.32 -7.96 9.26
C ARG A 246 -7.06 -8.61 9.77
N ASN A 247 -7.16 -9.91 10.07
CA ASN A 247 -6.01 -10.70 10.47
C ASN A 247 -6.14 -12.17 10.05
N GLY A 248 -5.00 -12.80 9.84
CA GLY A 248 -4.88 -14.22 9.50
C GLY A 248 -5.44 -14.61 8.13
N ALA A 249 -5.37 -15.91 7.84
CA ALA A 249 -5.64 -16.47 6.52
C ALA A 249 -7.12 -16.75 6.19
N LYS A 250 -8.05 -16.59 7.15
CA LYS A 250 -9.48 -16.95 6.99
C LYS A 250 -10.13 -16.31 5.76
N ASP A 251 -9.75 -15.07 5.46
CA ASP A 251 -10.28 -14.31 4.33
C ASP A 251 -9.28 -14.15 3.17
N ALA A 252 -8.14 -14.86 3.20
CA ALA A 252 -7.14 -14.80 2.13
C ALA A 252 -7.67 -15.36 0.80
N LYS A 253 -7.00 -15.00 -0.30
CA LYS A 253 -7.24 -15.44 -1.69
C LYS A 253 -8.61 -15.06 -2.28
N LYS A 254 -9.41 -14.25 -1.58
CA LYS A 254 -10.63 -13.63 -2.09
C LYS A 254 -10.57 -12.10 -1.96
N TRP A 255 -11.26 -11.40 -2.85
CA TRP A 255 -11.47 -9.97 -2.73
C TRP A 255 -12.35 -9.66 -1.51
N VAL A 256 -11.93 -8.68 -0.71
CA VAL A 256 -12.70 -8.22 0.44
C VAL A 256 -12.68 -6.70 0.53
N TRP A 257 -13.87 -6.15 0.79
CA TRP A 257 -14.09 -4.72 0.94
C TRP A 257 -13.78 -4.24 2.36
N GLU A 258 -13.20 -3.04 2.45
CA GLU A 258 -13.00 -2.25 3.67
C GLU A 258 -13.63 -0.86 3.53
N GLU A 259 -14.31 -0.39 4.57
CA GLU A 259 -14.84 0.97 4.72
C GLU A 259 -14.55 1.45 6.13
N VAL A 260 -13.95 2.62 6.23
CA VAL A 260 -13.59 3.25 7.51
C VAL A 260 -14.04 4.70 7.53
N ASN A 261 -14.50 5.17 8.70
CA ASN A 261 -14.69 6.60 8.93
C ASN A 261 -13.35 7.23 9.34
N ALA A 262 -12.51 7.46 8.34
CA ALA A 262 -11.16 8.02 8.51
C ALA A 262 -11.16 9.37 9.24
N TYR A 263 -12.23 10.16 9.14
CA TYR A 263 -12.40 11.39 9.92
C TYR A 263 -12.54 11.10 11.42
N GLN A 264 -13.43 10.18 11.80
CA GLN A 264 -13.60 9.76 13.19
C GLN A 264 -12.33 9.09 13.74
N ASP A 265 -11.65 8.25 12.96
CA ASP A 265 -10.36 7.65 13.32
C ASP A 265 -9.28 8.72 13.54
N TYR A 266 -9.16 9.71 12.65
CA TYR A 266 -8.23 10.82 12.87
C TYR A 266 -8.57 11.57 14.17
N ARG A 267 -9.86 11.92 14.37
CA ARG A 267 -10.30 12.71 15.53
C ARG A 267 -10.06 11.99 16.85
N ARG A 268 -10.36 10.70 16.96
CA ARG A 268 -10.20 9.93 18.21
C ARG A 268 -8.73 9.64 18.55
N LEU A 269 -7.86 9.55 17.55
CA LEU A 269 -6.45 9.16 17.73
C LEU A 269 -5.47 10.34 17.80
N PHE A 270 -5.69 11.39 17.00
CA PHE A 270 -4.82 12.56 16.94
C PHE A 270 -5.36 13.81 17.62
N GLY A 271 -6.67 13.87 17.90
CA GLY A 271 -7.35 15.07 18.37
C GLY A 271 -7.46 16.17 17.30
N GLY A 272 -8.45 17.05 17.50
CA GLY A 272 -8.75 18.16 16.59
C GLY A 272 -9.20 17.71 15.19
N ASP A 273 -9.40 18.66 14.28
CA ASP A 273 -9.74 18.36 12.89
C ASP A 273 -8.48 18.08 12.04
N PRO A 274 -8.56 17.18 11.05
CA PRO A 274 -7.48 16.94 10.10
C PRO A 274 -7.33 18.10 9.12
N ARG A 275 -6.07 18.41 8.78
CA ARG A 275 -5.72 19.05 7.50
C ARG A 275 -6.11 18.13 6.33
N PRO A 276 -6.21 18.64 5.08
CA PRO A 276 -6.37 17.77 3.92
C PRO A 276 -5.32 16.65 3.88
N VAL A 277 -5.72 15.48 3.40
CA VAL A 277 -4.81 14.37 3.13
C VAL A 277 -3.82 14.85 2.07
N ASP A 278 -2.53 14.74 2.36
CA ASP A 278 -1.49 15.14 1.40
C ASP A 278 -1.16 13.99 0.44
N TYR A 279 -1.20 12.74 0.92
CA TYR A 279 -0.81 11.56 0.17
C TYR A 279 -1.61 10.32 0.60
N LEU A 280 -2.01 9.50 -0.36
CA LEU A 280 -2.53 8.15 -0.12
C LEU A 280 -1.45 7.14 -0.55
N GLY A 281 -1.12 6.21 0.34
CA GLY A 281 -0.07 5.22 0.10
C GLY A 281 -0.54 3.80 0.41
N LEU A 282 -0.16 2.86 -0.43
CA LEU A 282 -0.28 1.43 -0.23
C LEU A 282 1.03 0.89 0.38
N LEU A 283 0.95 -0.28 1.02
CA LEU A 283 2.12 -1.01 1.48
C LEU A 283 1.82 -2.50 1.65
N THR A 284 2.49 -3.31 0.86
CA THR A 284 2.72 -4.74 1.08
C THR A 284 4.19 -4.86 1.46
N ASP A 285 4.49 -4.98 2.75
CA ASP A 285 5.83 -5.00 3.34
C ASP A 285 6.25 -6.42 3.80
N SER A 286 7.54 -6.72 3.64
CA SER A 286 8.18 -8.02 3.96
C SER A 286 9.65 -7.87 4.42
N ASN A 287 10.05 -6.66 4.79
CA ASN A 287 11.46 -6.30 5.01
C ASN A 287 11.97 -6.67 6.41
N ASN A 288 11.09 -7.11 7.30
CA ASN A 288 11.36 -7.40 8.70
C ASN A 288 11.37 -8.92 8.94
N THR A 289 10.40 -9.61 8.34
CA THR A 289 10.25 -11.08 8.36
C THR A 289 11.07 -11.78 7.27
N GLU A 290 11.45 -11.07 6.20
CA GLU A 290 12.10 -11.64 4.99
C GLU A 290 11.29 -12.76 4.30
N THR A 291 9.99 -12.85 4.57
CA THR A 291 9.07 -13.87 4.04
C THR A 291 8.42 -13.42 2.73
N VAL A 292 7.73 -14.33 2.04
CA VAL A 292 6.99 -13.96 0.80
C VAL A 292 5.66 -13.35 1.18
N VAL A 293 5.41 -12.14 0.69
CA VAL A 293 4.15 -11.42 0.92
C VAL A 293 3.57 -10.98 -0.40
N ALA A 294 2.25 -11.18 -0.57
CA ALA A 294 1.56 -10.82 -1.79
C ALA A 294 0.12 -10.36 -1.52
N ALA A 295 -0.24 -9.21 -2.09
CA ALA A 295 -1.60 -8.68 -2.00
C ALA A 295 -1.97 -7.81 -3.20
N ASP A 296 -3.27 -7.73 -3.45
CA ASP A 296 -3.89 -6.90 -4.49
C ASP A 296 -4.76 -5.80 -3.87
N TYR A 297 -4.97 -4.72 -4.61
CA TYR A 297 -5.70 -3.52 -4.21
C TYR A 297 -6.59 -3.01 -5.35
N ASP A 298 -7.79 -2.55 -5.02
CA ASP A 298 -8.70 -1.95 -5.99
C ASP A 298 -9.74 -0.97 -5.38
N ASP A 299 -10.41 -0.22 -6.26
CA ASP A 299 -11.58 0.64 -6.00
C ASP A 299 -11.44 1.66 -4.86
N ILE A 300 -10.29 2.32 -4.79
CA ILE A 300 -9.98 3.29 -3.74
C ILE A 300 -10.89 4.52 -3.92
N THR A 301 -11.87 4.65 -3.02
CA THR A 301 -12.98 5.59 -3.13
C THR A 301 -13.15 6.40 -1.86
N PHE A 302 -13.14 7.72 -1.98
CA PHE A 302 -13.53 8.64 -0.91
C PHE A 302 -15.04 8.87 -0.93
N ILE A 303 -15.67 8.90 0.26
CA ILE A 303 -17.13 9.05 0.40
C ILE A 303 -17.43 10.25 1.30
N ILE A 304 -18.28 11.14 0.78
CA ILE A 304 -18.94 12.22 1.50
C ILE A 304 -20.25 11.67 2.05
N PRO A 305 -20.38 11.42 3.36
CA PRO A 305 -21.67 11.04 3.92
C PRO A 305 -22.66 12.21 3.85
N ARG A 306 -23.93 11.91 3.58
CA ARG A 306 -25.02 12.87 3.74
C ARG A 306 -25.00 13.42 5.18
N PRO A 307 -25.21 14.73 5.40
CA PRO A 307 -25.43 15.25 6.75
C PRO A 307 -26.60 14.53 7.42
N THR A 308 -26.35 13.90 8.56
CA THR A 308 -27.42 13.36 9.40
C THR A 308 -28.25 14.51 9.92
N VAL A 309 -29.48 14.64 9.44
CA VAL A 309 -30.46 15.54 10.05
C VAL A 309 -30.82 14.94 11.40
N GLU A 310 -30.24 15.48 12.46
CA GLU A 310 -30.74 15.23 13.82
C GLU A 310 -32.19 15.71 13.85
N LYS A 311 -33.14 14.79 14.03
CA LYS A 311 -34.51 15.16 14.37
C LYS A 311 -34.45 15.84 15.74
N ASN A 312 -34.63 17.16 15.77
CA ASN A 312 -34.86 17.88 17.02
C ASN A 312 -36.00 17.19 17.78
N PRO A 313 -35.79 16.69 19.01
CA PRO A 313 -36.82 16.00 19.78
C PRO A 313 -37.93 16.92 20.33
N GLY A 314 -38.08 18.13 19.75
CA GLY A 314 -39.02 19.17 20.17
C GLY A 314 -40.19 19.44 19.22
N ASN A 315 -40.24 18.80 18.04
CA ASN A 315 -41.40 18.87 17.15
C ASN A 315 -42.19 17.55 17.21
N THR A 316 -43.05 17.43 18.22
CA THR A 316 -44.29 16.65 18.10
C THR A 316 -45.32 17.49 17.34
N GLU A 317 -45.89 16.92 16.28
CA GLU A 317 -47.16 17.37 15.69
C GLU A 317 -48.34 17.06 16.61
#